data_AF-A0A7V6A521-F1
#
_entry.id   AF-A0A7V6A521-F1
#
_cell.length_a   1.000
_cell.length_b   1.000
_cell.length_c   1.000
_cell.angle_alpha   90.00
_cell.angle_beta   90.00
_cell.angle_gamma   90.00
#
_symmetry.space_group_name_H-M   'P 1'
#
loop_
_entity.id
_entity.type
_entity.pdbx_description
1 polymer ?
#
loop_
_entity_poly.entity_id
_entity_poly.type
_entity_poly.pdbx_seq_one_letter_code
_entity_poly.pdbx_strand_id
1 'polypeptide(L)'
;MSEPQIKRKEHVEKLSRPLPLVLEIIPGQAGEGLVVVMEPGSYEGSSLSDLCRQALARTDFSIEERQILEDIQRQLQGGKLLCQGRDVDAPAVRFGTVEETEAGEPYLYVPVRAIKPQEGGFSA
;
A
#
# COMPACT_ATOMS: atom_id res chain seq x y z
N MET A 1 21.08 -4.23 -28.00
CA MET A 1 19.69 -4.37 -27.54
C MET A 1 19.75 -4.97 -26.15
N SER A 2 19.79 -4.12 -25.12
CA SER A 2 20.11 -4.55 -23.75
C SER A 2 18.83 -4.70 -22.94
N GLU A 3 18.64 -5.90 -22.41
CA GLU A 3 17.51 -6.31 -21.59
C GLU A 3 17.51 -5.58 -20.24
N PRO A 4 16.35 -5.11 -19.72
CA PRO A 4 16.26 -4.62 -18.35
C PRO A 4 15.95 -5.79 -17.41
N GLN A 5 16.92 -6.70 -17.17
CA GLN A 5 16.75 -7.79 -16.20
C GLN A 5 17.42 -7.53 -14.84
N ILE A 6 18.15 -6.42 -14.68
CA ILE A 6 19.04 -6.21 -13.52
C ILE A 6 18.30 -5.64 -12.29
N LYS A 7 17.21 -4.87 -12.45
CA LYS A 7 16.57 -4.17 -11.31
C LYS A 7 15.78 -5.05 -10.32
N ARG A 8 15.40 -6.29 -10.68
CA ARG A 8 14.54 -7.13 -9.82
C ARG A 8 15.31 -8.01 -8.83
N LYS A 9 16.54 -8.43 -9.16
CA LYS A 9 17.29 -9.38 -8.31
C LYS A 9 17.93 -8.72 -7.09
N GLU A 10 18.36 -7.47 -7.18
CA GLU A 10 18.96 -6.75 -6.04
C GLU A 10 17.94 -6.35 -4.97
N HIS A 11 16.64 -6.35 -5.29
CA HIS A 11 15.57 -5.89 -4.39
C HIS A 11 15.30 -6.84 -3.22
N VAL A 12 15.66 -8.12 -3.34
CA VAL A 12 15.36 -9.14 -2.32
C VAL A 12 16.56 -9.42 -1.41
N GLU A 13 17.80 -9.22 -1.89
CA GLU A 13 19.02 -9.51 -1.11
C GLU A 13 19.40 -8.45 -0.07
N LYS A 14 18.80 -7.23 -0.11
CA LYS A 14 19.10 -6.16 0.86
C LYS A 14 18.28 -6.17 2.15
N LEU A 15 17.23 -6.99 2.27
CA LEU A 15 16.45 -7.09 3.51
C LEU A 15 17.09 -8.09 4.48
N SER A 16 18.30 -7.79 4.95
CA SER A 16 18.92 -8.54 6.05
C SER A 16 18.20 -8.32 7.39
N ARG A 17 17.36 -7.28 7.47
CA ARG A 17 16.53 -6.90 8.62
C ARG A 17 15.22 -6.29 8.11
N PRO A 18 14.12 -6.45 8.86
CA PRO A 18 12.88 -5.76 8.56
C PRO A 18 13.07 -4.24 8.61
N LEU A 19 12.55 -3.54 7.61
CA LEU A 19 12.53 -2.07 7.51
C LEU A 19 11.19 -1.53 8.04
N PRO A 20 11.12 -0.27 8.50
CA PRO A 20 9.84 0.39 8.73
C PRO A 20 8.99 0.34 7.46
N LEU A 21 7.70 0.08 7.60
CA LEU A 21 6.75 0.05 6.49
C LEU A 21 5.95 1.36 6.48
N VAL A 22 5.96 2.05 5.35
CA VAL A 22 5.07 3.16 5.05
C VAL A 22 3.98 2.64 4.13
N LEU A 23 2.79 2.45 4.67
CA LEU A 23 1.59 2.03 3.95
C LEU A 23 0.75 3.28 3.61
N GLU A 24 0.46 3.50 2.34
CA GLU A 24 -0.42 4.58 1.91
C GLU A 24 -1.65 4.01 1.21
N ILE A 25 -2.85 4.31 1.73
CA ILE A 25 -4.12 3.89 1.12
C ILE A 25 -4.76 5.09 0.43
N ILE A 26 -4.82 5.04 -0.90
CA ILE A 26 -5.19 6.18 -1.74
C ILE A 26 -6.59 5.95 -2.34
N PRO A 27 -7.57 6.86 -2.12
CA PRO A 27 -8.91 6.71 -2.69
C PRO A 27 -8.91 7.02 -4.19
N GLY A 28 -9.30 6.04 -5.01
CA GLY A 28 -9.46 6.19 -6.44
C GLY A 28 -8.21 6.74 -7.13
N GLN A 29 -8.37 7.87 -7.82
CA GLN A 29 -7.30 8.59 -8.53
C GLN A 29 -6.78 9.81 -7.76
N ALA A 30 -7.02 9.91 -6.45
CA ALA A 30 -6.51 11.00 -5.63
C ALA A 30 -4.97 11.04 -5.64
N GLY A 31 -4.43 12.23 -5.39
CA GLY A 31 -2.99 12.49 -5.28
C GLY A 31 -2.42 12.19 -3.89
N GLU A 32 -3.28 12.03 -2.89
CA GLU A 32 -2.90 11.80 -1.49
C GLU A 32 -3.75 10.69 -0.89
N GLY A 33 -3.18 9.92 0.04
CA GLY A 33 -3.86 8.85 0.76
C GLY A 33 -3.67 8.88 2.27
N LEU A 34 -4.31 7.93 2.95
CA LEU A 34 -4.13 7.71 4.38
C LEU A 34 -2.81 6.99 4.59
N VAL A 35 -1.84 7.67 5.22
CA VAL A 35 -0.51 7.13 5.48
C VAL A 35 -0.43 6.54 6.88
N VAL A 36 0.10 5.34 6.99
CA VAL A 36 0.38 4.66 8.26
C VAL A 36 1.81 4.14 8.25
N VAL A 37 2.56 4.44 9.31
CA VAL A 37 3.91 3.89 9.52
C VAL A 37 3.82 2.72 10.49
N MET A 38 4.45 1.61 10.13
CA MET A 38 4.49 0.39 10.93
C MET A 38 5.95 0.03 11.23
N GLU A 39 6.21 -0.32 12.48
CA GLU A 39 7.55 -0.65 12.95
C GLU A 39 8.04 -2.01 12.41
N PRO A 40 9.35 -2.18 12.22
CA PRO A 40 9.95 -3.50 11.96
C PRO A 40 9.48 -4.55 12.96
N GLY A 41 9.06 -5.72 12.47
CA GLY A 41 8.57 -6.83 13.29
C GLY A 41 7.06 -6.81 13.57
N SER A 42 6.35 -5.73 13.18
CA SER A 42 4.90 -5.62 13.40
C SER A 42 4.03 -6.09 12.23
N TYR A 43 4.59 -6.22 11.02
CA TYR A 43 3.80 -6.38 9.78
C TYR A 43 4.14 -7.64 8.96
N GLU A 44 5.29 -8.26 9.20
CA GLU A 44 5.89 -9.28 8.34
C GLU A 44 5.10 -10.59 8.31
N GLY A 45 4.31 -10.85 9.36
CA GLY A 45 3.41 -12.00 9.45
C GLY A 45 2.02 -11.78 8.86
N SER A 46 1.70 -10.57 8.39
CA SER A 46 0.36 -10.20 7.91
C SER A 46 0.32 -10.07 6.38
N SER A 47 -0.83 -10.36 5.78
CA SER A 47 -1.08 -9.98 4.38
C SER A 47 -1.23 -8.47 4.26
N LEU A 48 -0.95 -7.89 3.09
CA LEU A 48 -1.18 -6.48 2.85
C LEU A 48 -2.66 -6.10 3.05
N SER A 49 -3.60 -7.01 2.74
CA SER A 49 -5.02 -6.85 3.02
C SER A 49 -5.31 -6.64 4.52
N ASP A 50 -4.63 -7.39 5.39
CA ASP A 50 -4.82 -7.30 6.85
C ASP A 50 -4.22 -6.02 7.40
N LEU A 51 -3.05 -5.62 6.90
CA LEU A 51 -2.43 -4.35 7.24
C LEU A 51 -3.30 -3.16 6.82
N CYS A 52 -3.91 -3.20 5.63
CA CYS A 52 -4.87 -2.19 5.21
C CYS A 52 -6.11 -2.17 6.13
N ARG A 53 -6.65 -3.33 6.51
CA ARG A 53 -7.77 -3.40 7.45
C ARG A 53 -7.42 -2.81 8.81
N GLN A 54 -6.23 -3.09 9.33
CA GLN A 54 -5.74 -2.51 10.58
C GLN A 54 -5.61 -0.99 10.48
N ALA A 55 -5.01 -0.48 9.39
CA ALA A 55 -4.88 0.96 9.13
C ALA A 55 -6.24 1.67 9.09
N LEU A 56 -7.23 1.08 8.42
CA LEU A 56 -8.59 1.64 8.30
C LEU A 56 -9.44 1.49 9.57
N ALA A 57 -9.05 0.61 10.50
CA ALA A 57 -9.74 0.36 11.76
C ALA A 57 -9.19 1.18 12.94
N ARG A 58 -8.13 1.98 12.72
CA ARG A 58 -7.64 2.97 13.68
C ARG A 58 -8.78 3.90 14.12
N THR A 59 -8.63 4.54 15.28
CA THR A 59 -9.65 5.47 15.82
C THR A 59 -9.11 6.86 16.09
N ASP A 60 -7.78 7.01 16.01
CA ASP A 60 -6.98 8.18 16.35
C ASP A 60 -6.72 9.10 15.15
N PHE A 61 -7.71 9.27 14.27
CA PHE A 61 -7.54 10.08 13.06
C PHE A 61 -7.65 11.59 13.31
N SER A 62 -6.76 12.35 12.68
CA SER A 62 -6.90 13.80 12.48
C SER A 62 -8.16 14.14 11.66
N ILE A 63 -8.50 15.43 11.58
CA ILE A 63 -9.65 15.87 10.76
C ILE A 63 -9.41 15.57 9.28
N GLU A 64 -8.19 15.80 8.80
CA GLU A 64 -7.76 15.54 7.42
C GLU A 64 -7.77 14.04 7.13
N GLU A 65 -7.20 13.21 8.02
CA GLU A 65 -7.21 11.75 7.88
C GLU A 65 -8.64 11.18 7.84
N ARG A 66 -9.57 11.76 8.62
CA ARG A 66 -10.99 11.34 8.58
C ARG A 66 -11.63 11.60 7.22
N GLN A 67 -11.35 12.74 6.60
CA GLN A 67 -11.88 13.05 5.26
C GLN A 67 -11.36 12.05 4.23
N ILE A 68 -10.07 11.72 4.27
CA ILE A 68 -9.46 10.71 3.40
C ILE A 68 -10.06 9.32 3.67
N LEU A 69 -10.25 8.96 4.94
CA LEU A 69 -10.88 7.70 5.33
C LEU A 69 -12.31 7.58 4.77
N GLU A 70 -13.11 8.64 4.87
CA GLU A 70 -14.45 8.67 4.30
C GLU A 70 -14.43 8.46 2.78
N ASP A 71 -13.48 9.08 2.09
CA ASP A 71 -13.28 8.86 0.65
C ASP A 71 -12.88 7.41 0.34
N ILE A 72 -11.96 6.83 1.09
CA ILE A 72 -11.56 5.42 0.95
C ILE A 72 -12.79 4.53 1.15
N GLN A 73 -13.56 4.75 2.20
CA GLN A 73 -14.76 3.96 2.49
C GLN A 73 -15.79 4.08 1.36
N ARG A 74 -16.00 5.28 0.80
CA ARG A 74 -16.85 5.47 -0.39
C ARG A 74 -16.37 4.65 -1.57
N GLN A 75 -15.07 4.60 -1.84
CA GLN A 75 -14.52 3.77 -2.93
C GLN A 75 -14.69 2.28 -2.67
N LEU A 76 -14.60 1.84 -1.41
CA LEU A 76 -14.70 0.43 -1.04
C LEU A 76 -16.13 -0.11 -1.00
N GLN A 77 -17.16 0.74 -1.12
CA GLN A 77 -18.55 0.29 -1.24
C GLN A 77 -18.76 -0.48 -2.56
N GLY A 78 -18.68 -1.81 -2.48
CA GLY A 78 -18.65 -2.70 -3.64
C GLY A 78 -17.31 -2.72 -4.39
N GLY A 79 -16.31 -2.01 -3.86
CA GLY A 79 -14.98 -1.86 -4.46
C GLY A 79 -13.97 -2.85 -3.89
N LYS A 80 -12.69 -2.60 -4.19
CA LYS A 80 -11.59 -3.39 -3.65
C LYS A 80 -10.29 -2.59 -3.49
N LEU A 81 -9.39 -3.15 -2.71
CA LEU A 81 -8.02 -2.69 -2.58
C LEU A 81 -7.14 -3.35 -3.63
N LEU A 82 -6.34 -2.56 -4.33
CA LEU A 82 -5.36 -3.03 -5.29
C LEU A 82 -3.99 -2.42 -5.01
N CYS A 83 -2.94 -3.21 -5.17
CA CYS A 83 -1.58 -2.72 -5.22
C CYS A 83 -0.95 -3.12 -6.56
N GLN A 84 -0.43 -2.14 -7.30
CA GLN A 84 0.17 -2.37 -8.63
C GLN A 84 -0.76 -3.18 -9.58
N GLY A 85 -2.07 -2.91 -9.53
CA GLY A 85 -3.08 -3.60 -10.35
C GLY A 85 -3.43 -5.03 -9.92
N ARG A 86 -2.95 -5.48 -8.77
CA ARG A 86 -3.13 -6.85 -8.25
C ARG A 86 -3.82 -6.84 -6.88
N ASP A 87 -4.49 -7.93 -6.54
CA ASP A 87 -5.10 -8.10 -5.22
C ASP A 87 -4.04 -8.15 -4.12
N VAL A 88 -4.41 -7.74 -2.91
CA VAL A 88 -3.49 -7.46 -1.79
C VAL A 88 -3.36 -8.62 -0.80
N ASP A 89 -3.60 -9.85 -1.25
CA ASP A 89 -3.63 -11.06 -0.40
C ASP A 89 -2.23 -11.66 -0.11
N ALA A 90 -1.15 -10.92 -0.40
CA ALA A 90 0.22 -11.34 -0.15
C ALA A 90 0.95 -10.38 0.80
N PRO A 91 2.11 -10.76 1.37
CA PRO A 91 2.86 -9.90 2.27
C PRO A 91 3.32 -8.59 1.61
N ALA A 92 3.39 -7.51 2.40
CA ALA A 92 3.76 -6.16 1.95
C ALA A 92 5.07 -6.11 1.15
N VAL A 93 6.07 -6.92 1.52
CA VAL A 93 7.37 -7.01 0.84
C VAL A 93 7.30 -7.43 -0.64
N ARG A 94 6.19 -8.03 -1.09
CA ARG A 94 5.97 -8.38 -2.51
C ARG A 94 5.53 -7.20 -3.37
N PHE A 95 5.08 -6.13 -2.72
CA PHE A 95 4.49 -4.96 -3.34
C PHE A 95 5.32 -3.71 -3.14
N GLY A 96 6.08 -3.64 -2.05
CA GLY A 96 6.79 -2.44 -1.67
C GLY A 96 8.04 -2.14 -2.47
N THR A 97 8.37 -0.85 -2.50
CA THR A 97 9.63 -0.32 -3.02
C THR A 97 10.44 0.17 -1.83
N VAL A 98 11.75 -0.12 -1.79
CA VAL A 98 12.62 0.48 -0.77
C VAL A 98 12.92 1.93 -1.18
N GLU A 99 12.62 2.86 -0.28
CA GLU A 99 12.90 4.28 -0.41
C GLU A 99 13.77 4.75 0.77
N GLU A 100 14.26 5.99 0.70
CA GLU A 100 15.10 6.60 1.74
C GLU A 100 14.49 7.92 2.19
N THR A 101 14.51 8.20 3.49
CA THR A 101 14.15 9.51 4.03
C THR A 101 15.20 10.56 3.63
N GLU A 102 14.92 11.84 3.86
CA GLU A 102 15.91 12.92 3.66
C GLU A 102 17.18 12.71 4.52
N ALA A 103 17.07 12.00 5.64
CA ALA A 103 18.20 11.65 6.51
C ALA A 103 18.97 10.39 6.04
N GLY A 104 18.56 9.76 4.94
CA GLY A 104 19.17 8.53 4.42
C GLY A 104 18.72 7.25 5.14
N GLU A 105 17.58 7.28 5.84
CA GLU A 105 17.05 6.10 6.53
C GLU A 105 16.15 5.30 5.59
N PRO A 106 16.41 4.00 5.37
CA PRO A 106 15.63 3.21 4.45
C PRO A 106 14.28 2.79 5.04
N TYR A 107 13.23 2.80 4.22
CA TYR A 107 11.90 2.30 4.56
C TYR A 107 11.26 1.57 3.37
N LEU A 108 10.30 0.70 3.66
CA LEU A 108 9.52 0.00 2.64
C LEU A 108 8.24 0.79 2.36
N TYR A 109 8.09 1.36 1.17
CA TYR A 109 6.89 2.09 0.77
C TYR A 109 5.92 1.20 -0.01
N VAL A 110 4.65 1.19 0.37
CA VAL A 110 3.58 0.41 -0.29
C VAL A 110 2.36 1.27 -0.58
N PRO A 111 2.12 1.65 -1.85
CA PRO A 111 0.91 2.36 -2.25
C PRO A 111 -0.23 1.38 -2.58
N VAL A 112 -1.35 1.51 -1.90
CA VAL A 112 -2.58 0.73 -2.12
C VAL A 112 -3.69 1.65 -2.59
N ARG A 113 -4.38 1.25 -3.66
CA ARG A 113 -5.50 2.00 -4.24
C ARG A 113 -6.81 1.38 -3.79
N ALA A 114 -7.66 2.17 -3.15
CA ALA A 114 -9.06 1.82 -2.93
C ALA A 114 -9.86 2.21 -4.18
N ILE A 115 -10.34 1.23 -4.93
CA ILE A 115 -11.04 1.47 -6.19
C ILE A 115 -12.50 1.02 -6.11
N LYS A 116 -13.41 1.87 -6.59
CA LYS A 116 -14.79 1.48 -6.83
C LYS A 116 -14.88 0.40 -7.94
N PRO A 117 -15.94 -0.42 -7.94
CA PRO A 117 -16.18 -1.33 -9.06
C PRO A 117 -16.35 -0.52 -10.34
N GLN A 118 -15.80 -1.03 -11.44
CA GLN A 118 -15.94 -0.37 -12.74
C GLN A 118 -17.37 -0.59 -13.24
N GLU A 119 -18.13 0.50 -13.39
CA GLU A 119 -19.42 0.50 -14.09
C GLU A 119 -19.14 0.50 -15.59
N GLY A 120 -18.88 -0.66 -16.19
CA GLY A 120 -18.61 -0.74 -17.62
C GLY A 120 -18.02 -2.07 -18.05
N GLY A 121 -18.88 -2.94 -18.58
CA GLY A 121 -18.51 -4.24 -19.12
C GLY A 121 -19.69 -5.21 -19.24
N PHE A 122 -20.89 -4.73 -19.54
CA PHE A 122 -21.90 -5.63 -20.11
C PHE A 122 -21.42 -5.98 -21.52
N SER A 123 -20.72 -7.10 -21.65
CA SER A 123 -20.67 -7.81 -22.91
C SER A 123 -22.09 -8.27 -23.21
N ALA A 124 -22.77 -7.55 -24.09
CA ALA A 124 -23.89 -8.10 -24.84
C ALA A 124 -23.38 -9.21 -25.77
#